data_AF-A0AAD9VUG4-F1
#
_entry.id   AF-A0AAD9VUG4-F1
#
_cell.length_a   1.000
_cell.length_b   1.000
_cell.length_c   1.000
_cell.angle_alpha   90.00
_cell.angle_beta   90.00
_cell.angle_gamma   90.00
#
_symmetry.space_group_name_H-M   'P 1'
#
loop_
_entity.id
_entity.type
_entity.pdbx_description
1 polymer ?
#
loop_
_entity_poly.entity_id
_entity_poly.type
_entity_poly.pdbx_seq_one_letter_code
_entity_poly.pdbx_strand_id
1 'polypeptide(L)'
;MFGNKKHNLPPRPNLPDPEHMLEDLSNASIDDIAFKIINEDKIQAESSTIMTNQINSEDIYKKVKVYLNVKEQLKQLETTLKREQEQLQKDNEEIRALADSIRKQAQAALIT
;
A
#
# COMPACT_ATOMS: atom_id res chain seq x y z
N MET A 1 -19.41 -54.04 -41.81
CA MET A 1 -18.07 -53.57 -42.23
C MET A 1 -18.12 -52.05 -42.38
N PHE A 2 -17.78 -51.30 -41.33
CA PHE A 2 -17.70 -49.85 -41.42
C PHE A 2 -16.25 -49.46 -41.76
N GLY A 3 -16.02 -49.19 -43.04
CA GLY A 3 -14.71 -48.78 -43.54
C GLY A 3 -14.32 -47.39 -43.02
N ASN A 4 -13.07 -47.28 -42.58
CA ASN A 4 -12.47 -46.06 -42.06
C ASN A 4 -12.32 -44.98 -43.15
N LYS A 5 -13.31 -44.09 -43.30
CA LYS A 5 -13.19 -42.87 -44.13
C LYS A 5 -12.44 -41.78 -43.36
N LYS A 6 -11.13 -41.95 -43.17
CA LYS A 6 -10.26 -40.93 -42.54
C LYS A 6 -9.43 -40.16 -43.57
N HIS A 7 -10.00 -39.74 -44.70
CA HIS A 7 -9.20 -39.02 -45.68
C HIS A 7 -9.92 -37.97 -46.54
N ASN A 8 -10.85 -37.20 -45.97
CA ASN A 8 -11.46 -36.06 -46.67
C ASN A 8 -11.36 -34.72 -45.92
N LEU A 9 -10.57 -34.65 -44.85
CA LEU A 9 -10.36 -33.36 -44.19
C LEU A 9 -9.18 -32.64 -44.86
N PRO A 10 -9.36 -31.38 -45.27
CA PRO A 10 -8.24 -30.58 -45.74
C PRO A 10 -7.19 -30.47 -44.62
N PRO A 11 -5.91 -30.29 -44.99
CA PRO A 11 -4.86 -30.08 -44.00
C PRO A 11 -5.23 -28.90 -43.10
N ARG A 12 -4.95 -29.06 -41.80
CA ARG A 12 -5.18 -27.99 -40.83
C ARG A 12 -4.35 -26.76 -41.25
N PRO A 13 -4.92 -25.55 -41.24
CA PRO A 13 -4.14 -24.34 -41.47
C PRO A 13 -2.95 -24.26 -40.53
N ASN A 14 -1.86 -23.68 -41.03
CA ASN A 14 -0.70 -23.37 -40.21
C ASN A 14 -1.06 -22.35 -39.14
N LEU A 15 -0.29 -22.36 -38.05
CA LEU A 15 -0.38 -21.33 -37.03
C LEU A 15 -0.02 -19.96 -37.65
N PRO A 16 -0.69 -18.87 -37.23
CA PRO A 16 -0.34 -17.54 -37.67
C PRO A 16 1.09 -17.18 -37.25
N ASP A 17 1.74 -16.34 -38.06
CA ASP A 17 3.04 -15.76 -37.74
C ASP A 17 2.91 -14.85 -36.50
N PRO A 18 3.83 -14.92 -35.53
CA PRO A 18 3.90 -13.97 -34.42
C PRO A 18 3.81 -12.50 -34.85
N GLU A 19 4.34 -12.12 -36.02
CA GLU A 19 4.26 -10.74 -36.51
C GLU A 19 2.82 -10.27 -36.75
N HIS A 20 1.99 -11.13 -37.34
CA HIS A 20 0.57 -10.83 -37.57
C HIS A 20 -0.21 -10.75 -36.25
N MET A 21 0.16 -11.56 -35.25
CA MET A 21 -0.46 -11.48 -33.93
C MET A 21 -0.17 -10.15 -33.24
N LEU A 22 1.05 -9.62 -33.39
CA LEU A 22 1.42 -8.31 -32.83
C LEU A 22 0.74 -7.15 -33.56
N GLU A 23 0.58 -7.25 -34.88
CA GLU A 23 -0.19 -6.29 -35.67
C GLU A 23 -1.64 -6.21 -35.19
N ASP A 24 -2.31 -7.34 -35.05
CA ASP A 24 -3.69 -7.42 -34.55
C ASP A 24 -3.83 -6.80 -33.15
N LEU A 25 -2.88 -7.09 -32.25
CA LEU A 25 -2.86 -6.50 -30.90
C LEU A 25 -2.61 -4.98 -30.94
N SER A 26 -1.78 -4.49 -31.85
CA SER A 26 -1.50 -3.05 -31.98
C SER A 26 -2.69 -2.24 -32.51
N ASN A 27 -3.56 -2.88 -33.29
CA ASN A 27 -4.74 -2.27 -33.89
C ASN A 27 -6.03 -2.51 -33.07
N ALA A 28 -5.96 -3.35 -32.04
CA ALA A 28 -7.11 -3.68 -31.20
C ALA A 28 -7.47 -2.53 -30.23
N SER A 29 -8.78 -2.37 -29.99
CA SER A 29 -9.31 -1.36 -29.08
C SER A 29 -8.98 -1.68 -27.63
N ILE A 30 -8.89 -0.67 -26.77
CA ILE A 30 -8.67 -0.83 -25.32
C ILE A 30 -9.80 -1.64 -24.64
N ASP A 31 -11.01 -1.64 -25.20
CA ASP A 31 -12.14 -2.41 -24.70
C ASP A 31 -12.20 -3.85 -25.26
N ASP A 32 -11.20 -4.28 -26.02
CA ASP A 32 -11.12 -5.63 -26.58
C ASP A 32 -10.91 -6.68 -25.46
N ILE A 33 -11.51 -7.85 -25.65
CA ILE A 33 -11.46 -8.98 -24.73
C ILE A 33 -10.01 -9.41 -24.49
N ALA A 34 -9.14 -9.32 -25.51
CA ALA A 34 -7.71 -9.63 -25.38
C ALA A 34 -7.01 -8.81 -24.28
N PHE A 35 -7.44 -7.56 -24.07
CA PHE A 35 -6.89 -6.67 -23.04
C PHE A 35 -7.71 -6.66 -21.75
N LYS A 36 -8.99 -7.06 -21.82
CA LYS A 36 -9.84 -7.22 -20.64
C LYS A 36 -9.29 -8.26 -19.67
N ILE A 37 -8.70 -9.35 -20.19
CA ILE A 37 -8.05 -10.39 -19.39
C ILE A 37 -6.79 -9.88 -18.71
N ILE A 38 -6.00 -8.99 -19.36
CA ILE A 38 -4.78 -8.43 -18.75
C ILE A 38 -5.11 -7.55 -17.53
N ASN A 39 -6.28 -6.90 -17.51
CA ASN A 39 -6.72 -6.15 -16.33
C ASN A 39 -7.21 -7.07 -15.20
N GLU A 40 -7.70 -8.28 -15.49
CA GLU A 40 -7.99 -9.30 -14.46
C GLU A 40 -6.71 -10.00 -13.98
N ASP A 41 -5.75 -10.26 -14.88
CA ASP A 41 -4.48 -10.93 -14.56
C ASP A 41 -3.47 -10.01 -13.87
N LYS A 42 -3.52 -8.69 -14.07
CA LYS A 42 -2.74 -7.75 -13.23
C LYS A 42 -3.20 -7.74 -11.77
N ILE A 43 -4.44 -8.16 -11.50
CA ILE A 43 -4.93 -8.41 -10.14
C ILE A 43 -4.41 -9.77 -9.63
N GLN A 44 -4.14 -10.74 -10.51
CA GLN A 44 -3.62 -12.08 -10.14
C GLN A 44 -2.09 -12.23 -10.14
N ALA A 45 -1.34 -11.43 -10.91
CA ALA A 45 0.11 -11.57 -11.04
C ALA A 45 0.87 -11.08 -9.79
N GLU A 46 0.33 -10.11 -9.04
CA GLU A 46 0.81 -9.80 -7.69
C GLU A 46 0.40 -10.86 -6.65
N SER A 47 -0.51 -11.78 -7.02
CA SER A 47 -0.99 -12.87 -6.17
C SER A 47 -0.21 -14.18 -6.36
N SER A 48 0.70 -14.26 -7.34
CA SER A 48 1.41 -15.51 -7.68
C SER A 48 2.47 -15.92 -6.65
N THR A 49 2.81 -15.07 -5.68
CA THR A 49 3.62 -15.46 -4.50
C THR A 49 2.76 -15.93 -3.31
N ILE A 50 1.43 -15.90 -3.44
CA ILE A 50 0.47 -16.31 -2.40
C ILE A 50 -0.24 -17.61 -2.83
N MET A 51 0.45 -18.51 -3.52
CA MET A 51 -0.01 -19.90 -3.68
C MET A 51 0.35 -20.73 -2.44
N THR A 52 -0.21 -20.39 -1.27
CA THR A 52 -0.48 -21.31 -0.14
C THR A 52 -1.15 -20.52 0.97
N ASN A 53 -2.39 -20.08 0.79
CA ASN A 53 -3.37 -19.97 1.87
C ASN A 53 -4.69 -19.56 1.25
N GLN A 54 -5.74 -20.35 1.48
CA GLN A 54 -7.10 -19.89 1.30
C GLN A 54 -7.23 -18.54 2.01
N ILE A 55 -7.37 -17.46 1.25
CA ILE A 55 -7.56 -16.13 1.82
C ILE A 55 -8.97 -16.13 2.42
N ASN A 56 -9.02 -16.53 3.69
CA ASN A 56 -10.23 -16.48 4.49
C ASN A 56 -10.58 -15.00 4.66
N SER A 57 -11.69 -14.57 4.07
CA SER A 57 -12.16 -13.19 4.14
C SER A 57 -12.25 -12.68 5.59
N GLU A 58 -12.61 -13.57 6.51
CA GLU A 58 -12.63 -13.31 7.95
C GLU A 58 -11.25 -12.91 8.51
N ASP A 59 -10.17 -13.51 8.02
CA ASP A 59 -8.82 -13.18 8.47
C ASP A 59 -8.35 -11.83 7.92
N ILE A 60 -8.80 -11.43 6.73
CA ILE A 60 -8.60 -10.06 6.23
C ILE A 60 -9.35 -9.06 7.11
N TYR A 61 -10.63 -9.31 7.42
CA TYR A 61 -11.42 -8.41 8.27
C TYR A 61 -10.79 -8.23 9.64
N LYS A 62 -10.30 -9.31 10.26
CA LYS A 62 -9.57 -9.23 11.54
C LYS A 62 -8.32 -8.37 11.44
N LYS A 63 -7.51 -8.56 10.38
CA LYS A 63 -6.29 -7.75 10.15
C LYS A 63 -6.63 -6.27 9.97
N VAL A 64 -7.65 -5.95 9.18
CA VAL A 64 -8.11 -4.56 8.96
C VAL A 64 -8.62 -3.95 10.27
N LYS A 65 -9.38 -4.69 11.07
CA LYS A 65 -9.87 -4.23 12.37
C LYS A 65 -8.73 -3.91 13.33
N VAL A 66 -7.73 -4.79 13.41
CA VAL A 66 -6.52 -4.56 14.23
C VAL A 66 -5.78 -3.33 13.73
N TYR A 67 -5.57 -3.21 12.41
CA TYR A 67 -4.90 -2.05 11.83
C TYR A 67 -5.62 -0.74 12.17
N LEU A 68 -6.94 -0.69 12.03
CA LEU A 68 -7.73 0.51 12.35
C LEU A 68 -7.63 0.88 13.83
N ASN A 69 -7.70 -0.11 14.72
CA ASN A 69 -7.55 0.12 16.16
C ASN A 69 -6.16 0.65 16.50
N VAL A 70 -5.10 0.03 15.97
CA VAL A 70 -3.73 0.49 16.19
C VAL A 70 -3.53 1.90 15.63
N LYS A 71 -4.07 2.20 14.45
CA LYS A 71 -4.02 3.54 13.86
C LYS A 71 -4.69 4.59 14.75
N GLU A 72 -5.82 4.27 15.36
CA GLU A 72 -6.49 5.17 16.31
C GLU A 72 -5.65 5.39 17.57
N GLN A 73 -5.10 4.32 18.15
CA GLN A 73 -4.21 4.41 19.31
C GLN A 73 -2.97 5.25 19.03
N LEU A 74 -2.35 5.09 17.84
CA LEU A 74 -1.20 5.89 17.42
C LEU A 74 -1.57 7.38 17.30
N LYS A 75 -2.75 7.69 16.77
CA LYS A 75 -3.23 9.08 16.69
C LYS A 75 -3.43 9.68 18.08
N GLN A 76 -4.01 8.93 19.02
CA GLN A 76 -4.17 9.38 20.40
C GLN A 76 -2.80 9.61 21.07
N LEU A 77 -1.85 8.71 20.84
CA LEU A 77 -0.48 8.85 21.34
C LEU A 77 0.21 10.08 20.76
N GLU A 78 0.08 10.33 19.46
CA GLU A 78 0.62 11.53 18.79
C GLU A 78 0.07 12.82 19.43
N THR A 79 -1.24 12.89 19.65
CA THR A 79 -1.83 14.07 20.31
C THR A 79 -1.34 14.25 21.75
N THR A 80 -1.04 13.15 22.44
CA THR A 80 -0.52 13.20 23.80
C THR A 80 0.92 13.68 23.83
N LEU A 81 1.78 13.12 22.98
CA LEU A 81 3.17 13.56 22.84
C LEU A 81 3.27 15.04 22.50
N LYS A 82 2.42 15.53 21.58
CA LYS A 82 2.40 16.95 21.22
C LYS A 82 2.10 17.85 22.43
N ARG A 83 1.11 17.47 23.26
CA ARG A 83 0.76 18.21 24.47
C ARG A 83 1.89 18.22 25.50
N GLU A 84 2.51 17.06 25.74
CA GLU A 84 3.64 16.94 26.66
C GLU A 84 4.84 17.76 26.19
N GLN A 85 5.10 17.79 24.89
CA GLN A 85 6.15 18.63 24.30
C GLN A 85 5.88 20.13 24.53
N GLU A 86 4.66 20.58 24.27
CA GLU A 86 4.26 21.97 24.51
C GLU A 86 4.39 22.35 26.00
N GLN A 87 3.99 21.44 26.89
CA GLN A 87 4.13 21.64 28.34
C GLN A 87 5.61 21.72 28.75
N LEU A 88 6.45 20.79 28.29
CA LEU A 88 7.87 20.77 28.62
C LEU A 88 8.60 22.03 28.11
N GLN A 89 8.21 22.53 26.94
CA GLN A 89 8.76 23.78 26.42
C GLN A 89 8.41 24.96 27.33
N LYS A 90 7.14 25.05 27.76
CA LYS A 90 6.68 26.08 28.69
C LYS A 90 7.42 26.00 30.02
N ASP A 91 7.55 24.80 30.59
CA ASP A 91 8.29 24.58 31.84
C ASP A 91 9.76 25.03 31.72
N ASN A 92 10.40 24.77 30.56
CA ASN A 92 11.77 25.22 30.31
C ASN A 92 11.88 26.75 30.30
N GLU A 93 10.94 27.42 29.64
CA GLU A 93 10.87 28.89 29.59
C GLU A 93 10.67 29.48 31.00
N GLU A 94 9.80 28.88 31.81
CA GLU A 94 9.59 29.28 33.21
C GLU A 94 10.85 29.09 34.06
N ILE A 95 11.55 27.96 33.92
CA ILE A 95 12.82 27.70 34.63
C ILE A 95 13.88 28.73 34.23
N ARG A 96 14.01 29.06 32.94
CA ARG A 96 14.96 30.08 32.47
C ARG A 96 14.63 31.45 33.04
N ALA A 97 13.36 31.84 33.03
CA ALA A 97 12.91 33.10 33.60
C ALA A 97 13.21 33.19 35.11
N LEU A 98 12.98 32.11 35.84
CA LEU A 98 13.29 32.03 37.27
C LEU A 98 14.81 32.14 37.52
N ALA A 99 15.63 31.42 36.76
CA ALA A 99 17.08 31.48 36.86
C ALA A 99 17.62 32.89 36.58
N ASP A 100 17.08 33.58 35.58
CA ASP A 100 17.43 34.97 35.27
C ASP A 100 17.02 35.94 36.39
N SER A 101 15.85 35.72 37.00
CA SER A 101 15.40 36.50 38.16
C SER A 101 16.34 36.33 39.35
N ILE A 102 16.70 35.09 39.68
CA ILE A 102 17.66 34.78 40.75
C ILE A 102 19.01 35.44 40.48
N ARG A 103 19.51 35.34 39.23
CA ARG A 103 20.77 35.97 38.83
C ARG A 103 20.75 37.48 39.04
N LYS A 104 19.66 38.15 38.65
CA LYS A 104 19.49 39.60 38.83
C LYS A 104 19.42 39.98 40.32
N GLN A 105 18.68 39.22 41.12
CA GLN A 105 18.58 39.45 42.56
C GLN A 105 19.94 39.29 43.26
N ALA A 106 20.69 38.25 42.93
CA ALA A 106 22.04 38.01 43.47
C ALA A 106 23.01 39.14 43.07
N GLN A 107 22.96 39.62 41.84
CA GLN A 107 23.76 40.76 41.39
C GLN A 107 23.41 42.04 42.13
N ALA A 108 22.13 42.32 42.34
CA ALA A 108 21.68 43.50 43.10
C ALA A 108 22.17 43.44 44.55
N ALA A 109 22.08 42.27 45.20
CA ALA A 109 22.52 42.08 46.57
C ALA A 109 24.04 42.26 46.78
N LEU A 110 24.86 42.03 45.74
CA LEU A 110 26.31 42.21 45.78
C LEU A 110 26.76 43.68 45.64
N ILE A 111 25.88 44.58 45.19
CA ILE A 111 26.21 46.00 44.93
C ILE A 111 25.81 46.90 46.12
N THR A 112 24.91 46.42 47.00
CA THR A 112 24.61 46.99 48.32
C THR A 112 25.55 46.49 49.39
#